data_AF-A0A377M6U9-F1
#
_entry.id   AF-A0A377M6U9-F1
#
_cell.length_a   1.000
_cell.length_b   1.000
_cell.length_c   1.000
_cell.angle_alpha   90.00
_cell.angle_beta   90.00
_cell.angle_gamma   90.00
#
_symmetry.space_group_name_H-M   'P 1'
#
loop_
_entity.id
_entity.type
_entity.pdbx_description
1 polymer ?
#
loop_
_entity_poly.entity_id
_entity_poly.type
_entity_poly.pdbx_seq_one_letter_code
_entity_poly.pdbx_strand_id
1 'polypeptide(L)'
;MQEYWYALELNRTVDVVEKFTLGEGVSRSTLTWDKESMGCFRSQGNSHVILLGVNTAEDYKKAEALQADAVMVDSPAAAKAWAK
;
A
#
# COMPACT_ATOMS: atom_id res chain seq x y z
N MET A 1 -1.24 -25.28 -2.55
CA MET A 1 -1.28 -24.18 -1.55
C MET A 1 -2.33 -23.19 -2.00
N GLN A 2 -3.07 -22.62 -1.06
CA GLN A 2 -4.07 -21.60 -1.37
C GLN A 2 -3.34 -20.27 -1.67
N GLU A 3 -3.75 -19.59 -2.72
CA GLU A 3 -3.19 -18.30 -3.15
C GLU A 3 -3.96 -17.18 -2.45
N TYR A 4 -3.23 -16.20 -1.90
CA TYR A 4 -3.81 -15.09 -1.16
C TYR A 4 -3.52 -13.77 -1.86
N TRP A 5 -4.55 -12.95 -2.06
CA TRP A 5 -4.44 -11.63 -2.67
C TRP A 5 -4.82 -10.55 -1.67
N TYR A 6 -3.93 -9.58 -1.48
CA TYR A 6 -4.13 -8.44 -0.60
C TYR A 6 -4.17 -7.16 -1.43
N ALA A 7 -5.20 -6.34 -1.24
CA ALA A 7 -5.35 -5.05 -1.91
C ALA A 7 -5.38 -3.94 -0.87
N LEU A 8 -4.41 -3.02 -0.92
CA LEU A 8 -4.18 -1.99 0.10
C LEU A 8 -3.77 -0.67 -0.57
N GLU A 9 -4.24 0.47 -0.08
CA GLU A 9 -3.80 1.77 -0.59
C GLU A 9 -2.30 1.98 -0.36
N LEU A 10 -1.58 2.50 -1.38
CA LEU A 10 -0.16 2.84 -1.26
C LEU A 10 0.09 3.87 -0.13
N ASN A 11 -0.83 4.82 0.01
CA ASN A 11 -0.84 5.83 1.06
C ASN A 11 -2.29 6.02 1.54
N ARG A 12 -2.53 5.83 2.85
CA ARG A 12 -3.86 6.02 3.44
C ARG A 12 -3.79 7.00 4.62
N THR A 13 -4.54 8.09 4.54
CA THR A 13 -4.74 8.97 5.70
C THR A 13 -5.59 8.25 6.74
N VAL A 14 -5.07 8.16 7.96
CA VAL A 14 -5.72 7.52 9.11
C VAL A 14 -5.60 8.42 10.33
N ASP A 15 -6.52 8.27 11.28
CA ASP A 15 -6.42 8.89 12.59
C ASP A 15 -5.95 7.81 13.59
N VAL A 16 -4.80 8.03 14.21
CA VAL A 16 -4.27 7.21 15.30
C VAL A 16 -4.88 7.73 16.59
N VAL A 17 -5.62 6.87 17.28
CA VAL A 17 -6.35 7.23 18.51
C VAL A 17 -5.73 6.51 19.70
N GLU A 18 -5.21 7.29 20.65
CA GLU A 18 -4.77 6.79 21.95
C GLU A 18 -5.83 7.06 23.02
N LYS A 19 -6.13 6.06 23.84
CA LYS A 19 -7.18 6.15 24.88
C LYS A 19 -6.54 6.27 26.26
N PHE A 20 -7.02 7.23 27.05
CA PHE A 20 -6.61 7.44 28.44
C PHE A 20 -7.74 7.12 29.41
N THR A 21 -7.44 7.14 30.71
CA THR A 21 -8.48 7.02 31.75
C THR A 21 -9.58 8.07 31.58
N LEU A 22 -9.22 9.27 31.09
CA LEU A 22 -10.15 10.36 30.79
C LEU A 22 -9.84 10.94 29.40
N GLY A 23 -10.63 10.54 28.40
CA GLY A 23 -10.56 11.08 27.04
C GLY A 23 -9.60 10.34 26.11
N GLU A 24 -9.32 10.96 24.97
CA GLU A 24 -8.54 10.37 23.87
C GLU A 24 -7.62 11.43 23.23
N GLY A 25 -6.43 11.00 22.82
CA GLY A 25 -5.55 11.76 21.92
C GLY A 25 -5.75 11.29 20.49
N VAL A 26 -5.87 12.22 19.53
CA VAL A 26 -6.08 11.89 18.12
C VAL A 26 -4.99 12.54 17.28
N SER A 27 -4.23 11.71 16.55
CA SER A 27 -3.16 12.15 15.67
C SER A 27 -3.42 11.70 14.23
N ARG A 28 -3.50 12.65 13.30
CA ARG A 28 -3.62 12.32 11.87
C ARG A 28 -2.26 11.87 11.32
N SER A 29 -2.25 10.73 10.65
CA SER A 29 -1.04 10.13 10.08
C SER A 29 -1.30 9.54 8.70
N THR A 30 -0.23 9.15 8.01
CA THR A 30 -0.28 8.44 6.74
C THR A 30 0.27 7.04 6.94
N LEU A 31 -0.61 6.05 6.78
CA LEU A 31 -0.21 4.65 6.69
C LEU A 31 0.37 4.39 5.30
N THR A 32 1.57 3.81 5.26
CA THR A 32 2.30 3.48 4.02
C THR A 32 3.14 2.23 4.22
N TRP A 33 3.84 1.81 3.16
CA TRP A 33 4.52 0.51 3.07
C TRP A 33 6.02 0.65 2.85
N ASP A 34 6.75 -0.32 3.35
CA ASP A 34 8.19 -0.48 3.24
C ASP A 34 8.56 -1.93 2.89
N LYS A 35 9.86 -2.19 2.73
CA LYS A 35 10.32 -3.54 2.35
C LYS A 35 10.08 -4.59 3.42
N GLU A 36 10.07 -4.20 4.69
CA GLU A 36 9.86 -5.11 5.81
C GLU A 36 8.42 -5.61 5.84
N SER A 37 7.45 -4.69 5.77
CA SER A 37 6.02 -5.01 5.69
C SER A 37 5.70 -5.89 4.48
N MET A 38 6.25 -5.58 3.30
CA MET A 38 6.07 -6.41 2.10
C MET A 38 6.72 -7.80 2.24
N GLY A 39 7.86 -7.89 2.92
CA GLY A 39 8.49 -9.16 3.28
C GLY A 39 7.63 -10.00 4.23
N CYS A 40 6.94 -9.36 5.17
CA CYS A 40 6.00 -10.02 6.08
C CYS A 40 4.84 -10.69 5.32
N PHE A 41 4.19 -10.00 4.37
CA PHE A 41 3.14 -10.61 3.53
C PHE A 41 3.67 -11.87 2.85
N ARG A 42 4.83 -11.76 2.19
CA ARG A 42 5.47 -12.85 1.43
C ARG A 42 5.95 -14.03 2.28
N SER A 43 6.15 -13.82 3.58
CA SER A 43 6.49 -14.93 4.49
C SER A 43 5.35 -15.94 4.67
N GLN A 44 4.10 -15.58 4.34
CA GLN A 44 2.92 -16.42 4.52
C GLN A 44 2.66 -17.41 3.36
N GLY A 45 3.60 -17.53 2.40
CA GLY A 45 3.50 -18.44 1.27
C GLY A 45 3.15 -17.72 -0.02
N ASN A 46 2.19 -18.25 -0.80
CA ASN A 46 1.83 -17.71 -2.12
C ASN A 46 0.91 -16.47 -1.98
N SER A 47 1.45 -15.39 -1.40
CA SER A 47 0.75 -14.12 -1.20
C SER A 47 1.14 -13.10 -2.27
N HIS A 48 0.14 -12.41 -2.81
CA HIS A 48 0.29 -11.35 -3.79
C HIS A 48 -0.27 -10.04 -3.23
N VAL A 49 0.42 -8.93 -3.49
CA VAL A 49 0.04 -7.60 -3.01
C VAL A 49 -0.28 -6.68 -4.19
N ILE A 50 -1.48 -6.12 -4.17
CA ILE A 50 -1.96 -5.08 -5.08
C ILE A 50 -1.93 -3.75 -4.32
N LEU A 51 -1.21 -2.76 -4.85
CA LEU A 51 -1.20 -1.41 -4.28
C LEU A 51 -2.22 -0.51 -5.01
N LEU A 52 -3.15 0.06 -4.24
CA LEU A 52 -4.25 0.89 -4.73
C LEU A 52 -3.88 2.38 -4.70
N GLY A 53 -4.55 3.17 -5.55
CA GLY A 53 -4.38 4.62 -5.60
C GLY A 53 -3.04 5.06 -6.20
N VAL A 54 -2.50 4.28 -7.13
CA VAL A 54 -1.23 4.57 -7.81
C VAL A 54 -1.52 5.45 -9.03
N ASN A 55 -1.44 6.76 -8.83
CA ASN A 55 -1.93 7.74 -9.82
C ASN A 55 -0.85 8.71 -10.31
N THR A 56 0.40 8.50 -9.93
CA THR A 56 1.56 9.28 -10.39
C THR A 56 2.72 8.38 -10.78
N ALA A 57 3.68 8.93 -11.53
CA ALA A 57 4.93 8.23 -11.87
C ALA A 57 5.77 7.90 -10.62
N GLU A 58 5.69 8.75 -9.59
CA GLU A 58 6.39 8.54 -8.32
C GLU A 58 5.76 7.39 -7.53
N ASP A 59 4.42 7.35 -7.43
CA ASP A 59 3.70 6.25 -6.80
C ASP A 59 3.99 4.93 -7.51
N TYR A 60 4.04 4.93 -8.85
CA TYR A 60 4.37 3.75 -9.64
C TYR A 60 5.79 3.25 -9.33
N LYS A 61 6.79 4.13 -9.35
CA LYS A 61 8.17 3.77 -8.98
C LYS A 61 8.28 3.26 -7.55
N LYS A 62 7.50 3.82 -6.62
CA LYS A 62 7.44 3.34 -5.24
C LYS A 62 6.86 1.93 -5.17
N ALA A 63 5.76 1.67 -5.90
CA ALA A 63 5.17 0.33 -5.99
C ALA A 63 6.13 -0.70 -6.60
N GLU A 64 6.89 -0.33 -7.62
CA GLU A 64 7.97 -1.17 -8.18
C GLU A 64 9.07 -1.46 -7.15
N ALA A 65 9.53 -0.43 -6.43
CA ALA A 65 10.56 -0.58 -5.40
C ALA A 65 10.11 -1.46 -4.21
N LEU A 66 8.80 -1.53 -3.96
CA LEU A 66 8.15 -2.42 -3.00
C LEU A 66 7.86 -3.82 -3.55
N GLN A 67 8.07 -4.02 -4.86
CA GLN A 67 7.76 -5.24 -5.58
C GLN A 67 6.30 -5.66 -5.40
N ALA A 68 5.37 -4.74 -5.63
CA ALA A 68 3.95 -5.07 -5.71
C ALA A 68 3.68 -5.96 -6.95
N ASP A 69 2.78 -6.93 -6.81
CA ASP A 69 2.40 -7.84 -7.89
C ASP A 69 1.50 -7.13 -8.92
N ALA A 70 0.71 -6.16 -8.47
CA ALA A 70 -0.07 -5.29 -9.33
C ALA A 70 -0.33 -3.92 -8.69
N VAL A 71 -0.79 -2.98 -9.51
CA VAL A 71 -1.23 -1.66 -9.07
C VAL A 71 -2.63 -1.35 -9.60
N MET A 72 -3.45 -0.66 -8.80
CA MET A 72 -4.72 -0.10 -9.25
C MET A 72 -4.55 1.39 -9.52
N VAL A 73 -4.83 1.77 -10.77
CA VAL A 73 -4.66 3.12 -11.31
C VAL A 73 -5.99 3.67 -11.80
N ASP A 74 -6.20 4.97 -11.68
CA ASP A 74 -7.44 5.62 -12.14
C ASP A 74 -7.48 5.75 -13.67
N SER A 75 -6.31 5.85 -14.31
CA SER A 75 -6.17 6.01 -15.76
C SER A 75 -5.11 5.07 -16.34
N PRO A 76 -5.52 3.95 -16.95
CA PRO A 76 -4.60 3.07 -17.68
C PRO A 76 -3.85 3.78 -18.81
N ALA A 77 -4.48 4.79 -19.43
CA ALA A 77 -3.84 5.59 -20.48
C ALA A 77 -2.65 6.40 -19.93
N ALA A 78 -2.78 6.98 -18.74
CA ALA A 78 -1.68 7.67 -18.08
C ALA A 78 -0.60 6.69 -17.59
N ALA A 79 -1.02 5.56 -16.99
CA ALA A 79 -0.11 4.56 -16.45
C ALA A 79 0.84 3.94 -17.50
N LYS A 80 0.39 3.82 -18.76
CA LYS A 80 1.25 3.40 -19.89
C LYS A 80 2.51 4.27 -20.06
N ALA A 81 2.50 5.52 -19.61
CA ALA A 81 3.67 6.39 -19.69
C ALA A 81 4.72 6.09 -18.60
N TRP A 82 4.31 5.48 -17.48
CA TRP A 82 5.16 5.19 -16.31
C TRP A 82 5.70 3.75 -16.33
N ALA A 83 4.92 2.80 -16.86
CA ALA A 83 5.24 1.39 -16.97
C ALA A 83 6.21 1.07 -18.13
N LYS A 84 7.25 1.88 -18.31
CA LYS A 84 8.23 1.76 -19.42
C LYS A 84 9.58 1.26 -18.94
#